data_AF-A0A2K3MHD4-F1
#
_entry.id   AF-A0A2K3MHD4-F1
#
_cell.length_a   1.000
_cell.length_b   1.000
_cell.length_c   1.000
_cell.angle_alpha   90.00
_cell.angle_beta   90.00
_cell.angle_gamma   90.00
#
_symmetry.space_group_name_H-M   'P 1'
#
loop_
_entity.id
_entity.type
_entity.pdbx_description
1 polymer ?
#
loop_
_entity_poly.entity_id
_entity_poly.type
_entity_poly.pdbx_seq_one_letter_code
_entity_poly.pdbx_strand_id
1 'polypeptide(L)'
;MIRVVQQSLLGSILSNMLLVLGCAFFTGGIVHYKKVQVFNKAAAVVNSGLLLMAVMGILFPAVLHFTHSEVHLGKSVLSLSRFSSCIMLVAYASYLFFQLRSQQNFYSPVDEEVDTCENSDEEEELELTKWEAIIWLGILTVWVSVLSGYLVDAIEV
;
A
#
# COMPACT_ATOMS: atom_id res chain seq x y z
N MET A 1 -2.75 -14.38 16.32
CA MET A 1 -2.71 -12.98 15.82
C MET A 1 -1.40 -12.50 15.19
N ILE A 2 -0.27 -12.42 15.91
CA ILE A 2 0.97 -11.78 15.37
C ILE A 2 1.41 -12.37 14.01
N ARG A 3 1.37 -13.70 13.88
CA ARG A 3 1.72 -14.40 12.63
C ARG A 3 0.79 -14.02 11.47
N VAL A 4 -0.51 -13.88 11.71
CA VAL A 4 -1.50 -13.51 10.70
C VAL A 4 -1.24 -12.09 10.21
N VAL A 5 -0.98 -11.15 11.12
CA VAL A 5 -0.65 -9.75 10.77
C VAL A 5 0.65 -9.68 9.98
N GLN A 6 1.70 -10.40 10.39
CA GLN A 6 2.97 -10.43 9.65
C GLN A 6 2.80 -10.99 8.23
N GLN A 7 2.06 -12.09 8.08
CA GLN A 7 1.76 -12.69 6.79
C GLN A 7 0.89 -11.79 5.91
N SER A 8 -0.09 -11.10 6.51
CA SER A 8 -0.97 -10.16 5.81
C SER A 8 -0.21 -8.92 5.31
N LEU A 9 0.67 -8.34 6.13
CA LEU A 9 1.52 -7.20 5.73
C LEU A 9 2.47 -7.58 4.59
N LEU A 10 3.14 -8.73 4.70
CA LEU A 10 4.03 -9.25 3.65
C LEU A 10 3.23 -9.53 2.36
N GLY A 11 2.06 -10.17 2.49
CA GLY A 11 1.16 -10.46 1.39
C GLY A 11 0.65 -9.19 0.69
N SER A 12 0.31 -8.15 1.46
CA SER A 12 -0.12 -6.86 0.91
C SER A 12 0.98 -6.19 0.08
N ILE A 13 2.23 -6.24 0.55
CA ILE A 13 3.37 -5.69 -0.19
C ILE A 13 3.56 -6.49 -1.49
N LEU A 14 3.71 -7.82 -1.39
CA LEU A 14 3.90 -8.66 -2.57
C LEU A 14 2.77 -8.54 -3.58
N SER A 15 1.52 -8.46 -3.12
CA SER A 15 0.35 -8.24 -3.98
C SER A 15 0.49 -6.93 -4.77
N ASN A 16 0.88 -5.84 -4.13
CA ASN A 16 1.06 -4.56 -4.83
C ASN A 16 2.25 -4.57 -5.79
N MET A 17 3.39 -5.18 -5.40
CA MET A 17 4.61 -5.20 -6.21
C MET A 17 4.50 -6.09 -7.46
N LEU A 18 3.90 -7.27 -7.32
CA LEU A 18 3.97 -8.34 -8.32
C LEU A 18 2.61 -8.58 -8.98
N LEU A 19 1.56 -8.74 -8.17
CA LEU A 19 0.26 -9.14 -8.69
C LEU A 19 -0.44 -7.95 -9.35
N VAL A 20 -0.63 -6.83 -8.64
CA VAL A 20 -1.31 -5.64 -9.15
C VAL A 20 -0.51 -5.02 -10.30
N LEU A 21 0.80 -4.78 -10.09
CA LEU A 21 1.68 -4.24 -11.13
C LEU A 21 1.76 -5.17 -12.35
N GLY A 22 1.88 -6.48 -12.13
CA GLY A 22 1.95 -7.48 -13.20
C GLY A 22 0.65 -7.58 -13.98
N CYS A 23 -0.50 -7.61 -13.30
CA CYS A 23 -1.81 -7.57 -13.94
C CYS A 23 -2.02 -6.27 -14.71
N ALA A 24 -1.63 -5.12 -14.16
CA ALA A 24 -1.74 -3.82 -14.84
C ALA A 24 -0.88 -3.76 -16.11
N PHE A 25 0.35 -4.29 -16.08
CA PHE A 25 1.19 -4.38 -17.28
C PHE A 25 0.67 -5.43 -18.27
N PHE A 26 0.08 -6.52 -17.79
CA PHE A 26 -0.49 -7.56 -18.64
C PHE A 26 -1.75 -7.07 -19.36
N THR A 27 -2.72 -6.49 -18.65
CA THR A 27 -3.93 -5.93 -19.25
C THR A 27 -3.62 -4.69 -20.07
N GLY A 28 -2.78 -3.79 -19.56
CA GLY A 28 -2.31 -2.60 -20.28
C GLY A 28 -1.55 -2.96 -21.56
N GLY A 29 -0.69 -3.97 -21.52
CA GLY A 29 0.06 -4.46 -22.67
C GLY A 29 -0.81 -5.17 -23.72
N ILE A 30 -1.88 -5.85 -23.31
CA ILE A 30 -2.84 -6.49 -24.22
C ILE A 30 -3.71 -5.42 -24.91
N VAL A 31 -4.24 -4.45 -24.15
CA VAL A 31 -5.13 -3.40 -24.68
C VAL A 31 -4.33 -2.39 -25.53
N HIS A 32 -3.15 -1.97 -25.08
CA HIS A 32 -2.33 -0.95 -25.72
C HIS A 32 -1.11 -1.52 -26.47
N TYR A 33 -1.26 -2.68 -27.11
CA TYR A 33 -0.16 -3.41 -27.79
C TYR A 33 0.68 -2.62 -28.81
N LYS A 34 0.20 -1.44 -29.27
CA LYS A 34 0.89 -0.54 -30.20
C LYS A 34 1.55 0.69 -29.56
N LYS A 35 1.32 0.97 -28.28
CA LYS A 35 1.83 2.16 -27.59
C LYS A 35 2.71 1.76 -26.40
N VAL A 36 3.82 2.46 -26.22
CA VAL A 36 4.65 2.34 -25.01
C VAL A 36 3.97 3.13 -23.90
N GLN A 37 3.64 2.47 -22.78
CA GLN A 37 3.09 3.14 -21.60
C GLN A 37 4.19 4.00 -20.95
N VAL A 38 3.99 5.32 -20.94
CA VAL A 38 4.96 6.27 -20.39
C VAL A 38 4.57 6.57 -18.95
N PHE A 39 5.49 6.31 -18.02
CA PHE A 39 5.30 6.60 -16.61
C PHE A 39 6.11 7.83 -16.20
N ASN A 40 5.59 8.58 -15.24
CA ASN A 40 6.36 9.64 -14.61
C ASN A 40 7.57 9.04 -13.87
N LYS A 41 8.77 9.26 -14.44
CA LYS A 41 10.02 8.71 -13.91
C LYS A 41 10.28 9.13 -12.46
N ALA A 42 9.95 10.36 -12.09
CA ALA A 42 10.18 10.85 -10.73
C ALA A 42 9.24 10.17 -9.72
N ALA A 43 7.95 10.10 -10.04
CA ALA A 43 6.97 9.42 -9.19
C ALA A 43 7.25 7.91 -9.07
N ALA A 44 7.59 7.25 -10.19
CA ALA A 44 7.91 5.83 -10.22
C ALA A 44 9.15 5.49 -9.38
N VAL A 45 10.20 6.32 -9.43
CA VAL A 45 11.41 6.13 -8.61
C VAL A 45 11.12 6.29 -7.12
N VAL A 46 10.33 7.30 -6.74
CA VAL A 46 9.97 7.52 -5.33
C VAL A 46 9.10 6.37 -4.80
N ASN A 47 8.07 5.97 -5.55
CA ASN A 47 7.19 4.86 -5.15
C ASN A 47 7.95 3.53 -5.08
N SER A 48 8.82 3.25 -6.06
CA SER A 48 9.67 2.05 -6.04
C SER A 48 10.68 2.07 -4.89
N GLY A 49 11.21 3.24 -4.54
CA GLY A 49 12.12 3.42 -3.40
C GLY A 49 11.46 3.14 -2.06
N LEU A 50 10.22 3.61 -1.84
CA LEU A 50 9.44 3.33 -0.64
C LEU A 50 9.10 1.84 -0.51
N LEU A 51 8.72 1.23 -1.62
CA LEU A 51 8.43 -0.20 -1.72
C LEU A 51 9.67 -1.04 -1.37
N LEU A 52 10.85 -0.67 -1.88
CA LEU A 52 12.13 -1.31 -1.54
C LEU A 52 12.48 -1.13 -0.06
N MET A 53 12.28 0.08 0.50
CA MET A 53 12.47 0.34 1.92
C MET A 53 11.56 -0.54 2.80
N ALA A 54 10.29 -0.69 2.41
CA ALA A 54 9.35 -1.58 3.10
C ALA A 54 9.81 -3.05 3.07
N VAL A 55 10.29 -3.53 1.91
CA VAL A 55 10.84 -4.89 1.78
C VAL A 55 12.08 -5.05 2.66
N MET A 56 13.02 -4.11 2.65
CA MET A 56 14.23 -4.16 3.49
C MET A 56 13.90 -4.15 4.99
N GLY A 57 12.86 -3.40 5.40
CA GLY A 57 12.37 -3.37 6.77
C GLY A 57 11.84 -4.71 7.28
N ILE A 58 11.29 -5.55 6.39
CA ILE A 58 10.79 -6.90 6.72
C ILE A 58 11.89 -7.96 6.58
N LEU A 59 12.78 -7.79 5.59
CA LEU A 59 13.84 -8.74 5.27
C LEU A 59 14.88 -8.81 6.39
N PHE A 60 15.17 -7.69 7.05
CA PHE A 60 16.14 -7.62 8.13
C PHE A 60 15.75 -8.44 9.39
N PRO A 61 14.53 -8.31 9.96
CA PRO A 61 14.04 -9.24 10.99
C PRO A 61 13.92 -10.70 10.52
N ALA A 62 13.54 -10.93 9.26
CA ALA A 62 13.35 -12.28 8.71
C ALA A 62 14.68 -13.05 8.60
N VAL A 63 15.75 -12.40 8.11
CA VAL A 63 17.08 -13.01 7.98
C VAL A 63 17.70 -13.29 9.35
N LEU A 64 17.54 -12.37 10.32
CA LEU A 64 18.04 -12.58 11.68
C LEU A 64 17.34 -13.77 12.38
N HIS A 65 16.06 -13.98 12.10
CA HIS A 65 15.34 -15.16 12.58
C HIS A 65 15.85 -16.47 11.92
N PHE A 66 16.24 -16.43 10.64
CA PHE A 66 16.66 -17.61 9.88
C PHE A 66 18.08 -18.08 10.22
N THR A 67 18.99 -17.17 10.56
CA THR A 67 20.41 -17.48 10.85
C THR A 67 20.64 -18.16 12.22
N HIS A 68 19.61 -18.31 13.06
CA HIS A 68 19.66 -19.06 14.33
C HIS A 68 20.84 -18.71 15.26
N SER A 69 21.37 -17.49 15.18
CA SER A 69 22.51 -17.05 15.99
C SER A 69 22.06 -16.64 17.41
N GLU A 70 22.13 -17.63 18.30
CA GLU A 70 22.35 -17.61 19.75
C GLU A 70 21.35 -16.97 20.76
N VAL A 71 20.70 -17.89 21.50
CA VAL A 71 20.51 -18.04 22.96
C VAL A 71 19.78 -16.97 23.82
N HIS A 72 19.74 -15.67 23.48
CA HIS A 72 19.09 -14.66 24.37
C HIS A 72 18.19 -13.61 23.68
N LEU A 73 17.79 -13.85 22.43
CA LEU A 73 17.41 -12.78 21.50
C LEU A 73 15.93 -12.32 21.52
N GLY A 74 15.00 -12.96 22.23
CA GLY A 74 13.58 -12.56 22.20
C GLY A 74 13.35 -11.07 22.53
N LYS A 75 14.12 -10.51 23.47
CA LYS A 75 14.11 -9.07 23.81
C LYS A 75 14.86 -8.21 22.79
N SER A 76 15.93 -8.74 22.19
CA SER A 76 16.80 -8.00 21.28
C SER A 76 16.17 -7.83 19.89
N VAL A 77 15.55 -8.88 19.32
CA VAL A 77 14.77 -8.79 18.06
C VAL A 77 13.59 -7.83 18.20
N LEU A 78 12.93 -7.84 19.36
CA LEU A 78 11.80 -6.95 19.62
C LEU A 78 12.25 -5.49 19.73
N SER A 79 13.38 -5.23 20.39
CA SER A 79 13.99 -3.90 20.47
C SER A 79 14.40 -3.38 19.09
N LEU A 80 15.01 -4.26 18.29
CA LEU A 80 15.44 -3.96 16.92
C LEU A 80 14.27 -3.67 15.99
N SER A 81 13.16 -4.42 16.10
CA SER A 81 11.94 -4.19 15.34
C SER A 81 11.27 -2.87 15.72
N ARG A 82 11.28 -2.50 17.01
CA ARG A 82 10.78 -1.20 17.49
C ARG A 82 11.62 -0.04 16.97
N PHE A 83 12.94 -0.18 16.98
CA PHE A 83 13.86 0.80 16.40
C PHE A 83 13.64 0.98 14.90
N SER A 84 13.56 -0.14 14.16
CA SER A 84 13.26 -0.14 12.73
C SER A 84 11.90 0.49 12.41
N SER A 85 10.85 0.17 13.18
CA SER A 85 9.52 0.79 13.03
C SER A 85 9.56 2.30 13.27
N CYS A 86 10.35 2.78 14.24
CA CYS A 86 10.51 4.22 14.49
C CYS A 86 11.19 4.92 13.30
N ILE A 87 12.26 4.34 12.77
CA ILE A 87 12.94 4.86 11.57
C ILE A 87 11.99 4.90 10.38
N MET A 88 11.24 3.82 10.15
CA MET A 88 10.26 3.76 9.06
C MET A 88 9.15 4.80 9.22
N LEU A 89 8.69 5.05 10.44
CA LEU A 89 7.69 6.08 10.73
C LEU A 89 8.23 7.48 10.43
N VAL A 90 9.47 7.79 10.82
CA VAL A 90 10.12 9.08 10.51
C VAL A 90 10.32 9.24 9.01
N ALA A 91 10.76 8.18 8.31
CA ALA A 91 10.92 8.19 6.85
C ALA A 91 9.57 8.36 6.13
N TYR A 92 8.50 7.73 6.62
CA TYR A 92 7.16 7.88 6.07
C TYR A 92 6.59 9.28 6.34
N ALA A 93 6.80 9.83 7.53
CA ALA A 93 6.36 11.18 7.88
C ALA A 93 7.08 12.26 7.05
N SER A 94 8.39 12.11 6.82
CA SER A 94 9.14 13.00 5.94
C SER A 94 8.71 12.86 4.48
N TYR A 95 8.38 11.64 4.03
CA TYR A 95 7.77 11.40 2.73
C TYR A 95 6.40 12.09 2.62
N LEU A 96 5.49 11.93 3.59
CA LEU A 96 4.20 12.61 3.58
C LEU A 96 4.36 14.13 3.58
N PHE A 97 5.29 14.67 4.37
CA PHE A 97 5.58 16.11 4.36
C PHE A 97 6.06 16.57 2.98
N PHE A 98 6.98 15.81 2.36
CA PHE A 98 7.44 16.10 1.01
C PHE A 98 6.30 15.95 -0.01
N GLN A 99 5.45 14.93 0.09
CA GLN A 99 4.32 14.72 -0.81
C GLN A 99 3.30 15.85 -0.69
N LEU A 100 2.87 16.19 0.52
CA LEU A 100 1.92 17.27 0.77
C LEU A 100 2.45 18.65 0.34
N ARG A 101 3.75 18.91 0.52
CA ARG A 101 4.37 20.20 0.14
C ARG A 101 4.74 20.27 -1.35
N SER A 102 5.24 19.18 -1.93
CA SER A 102 5.72 19.12 -3.31
C SER A 102 4.56 18.96 -4.30
N GLN A 103 3.55 18.15 -3.97
CA GLN A 103 2.37 17.93 -4.83
C GLN A 103 1.31 19.02 -4.73
N GLN A 104 1.42 19.99 -3.81
CA GLN A 104 0.56 21.18 -3.85
C GLN A 104 0.78 22.01 -5.13
N ASN A 105 1.90 21.81 -5.85
CA ASN A 105 2.16 22.38 -7.18
C ASN A 105 1.77 21.45 -8.35
N PHE A 106 1.40 20.20 -8.08
CA PHE A 106 1.05 19.17 -9.08
C PHE A 106 -0.39 18.66 -8.96
N TYR A 107 -1.21 19.28 -8.10
CA TYR A 107 -2.67 19.10 -8.10
C TYR A 107 -3.30 19.84 -9.31
N SER A 108 -2.74 19.59 -10.49
CA SER A 108 -3.47 19.54 -11.75
C SER A 108 -3.71 18.05 -12.00
N PRO A 109 -4.91 17.64 -12.42
CA PRO A 109 -5.43 16.31 -12.19
C PRO A 109 -4.58 15.24 -12.88
N VAL A 110 -3.74 14.54 -12.10
CA VAL A 110 -3.15 13.26 -12.50
C VAL A 110 -4.00 12.10 -11.98
N ASP A 111 -5.02 12.39 -11.16
CA ASP A 111 -6.06 11.43 -10.75
C ASP A 111 -7.16 11.27 -11.82
N GLU A 112 -7.17 12.05 -12.90
CA GLU A 112 -8.08 11.83 -14.04
C GLU A 112 -7.60 10.71 -15.00
N GLU A 113 -6.36 10.23 -14.89
CA GLU A 113 -5.80 9.25 -15.85
C GLU A 113 -5.96 7.78 -15.40
N VAL A 114 -6.65 7.51 -14.29
CA VAL A 114 -7.01 6.14 -13.87
C VAL A 114 -8.44 5.77 -14.30
N ASP A 115 -9.24 6.71 -14.82
CA ASP A 115 -10.64 6.48 -15.22
C ASP A 115 -10.92 6.50 -16.74
N THR A 116 -9.90 6.35 -17.60
CA THR A 116 -10.14 6.25 -19.06
C THR A 116 -10.01 4.84 -19.60
N CYS A 117 -10.80 3.91 -19.05
CA CYS A 117 -11.21 2.70 -19.77
C CYS A 117 -12.73 2.77 -19.99
N GLU A 118 -13.14 3.51 -21.03
CA GLU A 118 -14.51 3.64 -21.50
C GLU A 118 -15.22 2.28 -21.57
N ASN A 119 -16.22 2.07 -20.71
CA ASN A 119 -17.51 1.62 -21.23
C ASN A 119 -18.37 2.86 -21.31
N SER A 120 -18.89 3.08 -22.52
CA SER A 120 -19.90 4.06 -22.84
C SER A 120 -21.16 3.84 -22.02
N ASP A 121 -21.23 4.52 -20.88
CA ASP A 121 -22.44 5.09 -20.33
C ASP A 121 -22.03 6.47 -19.83
N GLU A 122 -22.84 7.48 -20.13
CA GLU A 122 -22.72 8.82 -19.58
C GLU A 122 -22.90 8.71 -18.06
N GLU A 123 -21.84 8.35 -17.34
CA GLU A 123 -21.80 8.47 -15.88
C GLU A 123 -21.76 9.96 -15.61
N GLU A 124 -22.94 10.52 -15.32
CA GLU A 124 -23.07 11.77 -14.59
C GLU A 124 -22.00 11.76 -13.48
N GLU A 125 -21.05 12.69 -13.54
CA GLU A 125 -20.08 12.92 -12.47
C GLU A 125 -20.91 13.19 -11.21
N LEU A 126 -21.19 12.14 -10.44
CA LEU A 126 -21.84 12.24 -9.15
C LEU A 126 -20.81 12.89 -8.25
N GLU A 127 -20.78 14.22 -8.27
CA GLU A 127 -20.09 15.05 -7.29
C GLU A 127 -20.74 14.75 -5.93
N LEU A 128 -20.31 13.64 -5.32
CA LEU A 128 -20.66 13.24 -3.97
C LEU A 128 -20.39 14.44 -3.09
N THR A 129 -21.47 15.04 -2.60
CA THR A 129 -21.38 16.19 -1.70
C THR A 129 -20.52 15.76 -0.52
N LYS A 130 -19.63 16.65 -0.03
CA LYS A 130 -18.68 16.33 1.06
C LYS A 130 -19.33 15.61 2.25
N TRP A 131 -20.59 15.94 2.55
CA TRP A 131 -21.40 15.30 3.58
C TRP A 131 -21.79 13.86 3.24
N GLU A 132 -22.16 13.58 2.00
CA GLU A 132 -22.49 12.23 1.54
C GLU A 132 -21.26 11.32 1.54
N ALA A 133 -20.09 11.85 1.15
CA ALA A 133 -18.82 11.14 1.26
C ALA A 133 -18.46 10.80 2.72
N ILE A 134 -18.66 11.74 3.65
CA ILE A 134 -18.43 11.50 5.10
C ILE A 134 -19.38 10.43 5.63
N ILE A 135 -20.64 10.45 5.23
CA ILE A 135 -21.64 9.46 5.63
C ILE A 135 -21.26 8.08 5.10
N TRP A 136 -20.93 7.96 3.80
CA TRP A 136 -20.50 6.70 3.20
C TRP A 136 -19.22 6.16 3.82
N LEU A 137 -18.22 7.03 4.08
CA LEU A 137 -16.99 6.64 4.76
C LEU A 137 -17.28 6.06 6.15
N GLY A 138 -18.17 6.70 6.92
CA GLY A 138 -18.59 6.21 8.23
C GLY A 138 -19.28 4.85 8.15
N ILE A 139 -20.24 4.70 7.23
CA ILE A 139 -20.99 3.44 7.04
C ILE A 139 -20.04 2.30 6.65
N LEU A 140 -19.19 2.52 5.64
CA LEU A 140 -18.24 1.50 5.18
C LEU A 140 -17.22 1.15 6.27
N THR A 141 -16.77 2.12 7.06
CA THR A 141 -15.85 1.85 8.18
C THR A 141 -16.49 0.95 9.24
N VAL A 142 -17.75 1.22 9.62
CA VAL A 142 -18.48 0.36 10.56
C VAL A 142 -18.70 -1.03 9.97
N TRP A 143 -19.09 -1.10 8.69
CA TRP A 143 -19.33 -2.38 8.01
C TRP A 143 -18.07 -3.24 7.92
N VAL A 144 -16.94 -2.65 7.49
CA VAL A 144 -15.63 -3.32 7.45
C VAL A 144 -15.18 -3.72 8.84
N SER A 145 -15.41 -2.90 9.87
CA SER A 145 -15.08 -3.25 11.25
C SER A 145 -15.83 -4.49 11.74
N VAL A 146 -17.13 -4.60 11.42
CA VAL A 146 -17.95 -5.78 11.78
C VAL A 146 -17.48 -7.02 11.03
N LEU A 147 -17.27 -6.93 9.71
CA LEU A 147 -16.75 -8.04 8.90
C LEU A 147 -15.35 -8.47 9.34
N SER A 148 -14.49 -7.52 9.71
CA SER A 148 -13.15 -7.81 10.23
C SER A 148 -13.22 -8.57 11.54
N GLY A 149 -14.19 -8.28 12.42
CA GLY A 149 -14.41 -9.05 13.65
C GLY A 149 -14.79 -10.50 13.35
N TYR A 150 -15.77 -10.72 12.47
CA TYR A 150 -16.17 -12.06 12.05
C TYR A 150 -15.06 -12.84 11.36
N LEU A 151 -14.26 -12.20 10.50
CA LEU A 151 -13.12 -12.82 9.85
C LEU A 151 -12.06 -13.26 10.87
N VAL A 152 -11.81 -12.41 11.87
CA VAL A 152 -10.87 -12.71 12.95
C VAL A 152 -11.36 -13.90 13.79
N ASP A 153 -12.62 -13.89 14.21
CA ASP A 153 -13.22 -14.99 14.97
C ASP A 153 -13.16 -16.32 14.19
N ALA A 154 -13.39 -16.27 12.87
CA ALA A 154 -13.31 -17.46 12.02
C ALA A 154 -11.88 -18.01 11.84
N ILE A 155 -10.84 -17.19 12.03
CA ILE A 155 -9.42 -17.61 11.97
C ILE A 155 -8.95 -18.17 13.32
N GLU A 156 -9.55 -17.76 14.44
CA GLU A 156 -9.19 -18.24 15.78
C GLU A 156 -9.86 -19.58 16.17
N VAL A 157 -10.90 -20.00 15.44
CA VAL A 157 -11.55 -21.32 15.55
C VAL A 157 -10.73 -22.41 14.88
#